data_AF-A0A0G4K523-F1
#
_entry.id   AF-A0A0G4K523-F1
#
_cell.length_a   1.000
_cell.length_b   1.000
_cell.length_c   1.000
_cell.angle_alpha   90.00
_cell.angle_beta   90.00
_cell.angle_gamma   90.00
#
_symmetry.space_group_name_H-M   'P 1'
#
loop_
_entity.id
_entity.type
_entity.pdbx_description
1 polymer ?
#
loop_
_entity_poly.entity_id
_entity_poly.type
_entity_poly.pdbx_seq_one_letter_code
_entity_poly.pdbx_strand_id
1 'polypeptide(L)'
;MNENIKFITDFLKCDYEILEGGLEDDTKIMECYKEHLEKGKKEGYTPLIIIPTDILTEAIEMFLEDNDCDIEDSKKLINEYIEKSKEVDYKDYLHQNIEDIYDDKEYIEEIKKSFSPYSRRF
;
A
#
# COMPACT_ATOMS: atom_id res chain seq x y z
N MET A 1 17.15 -6.74 -13.81
CA MET A 1 16.10 -6.31 -12.85
C MET A 1 16.20 -4.80 -12.75
N ASN A 2 15.10 -4.07 -12.91
CA ASN A 2 15.07 -2.61 -12.76
C ASN A 2 15.55 -2.24 -11.34
N GLU A 3 16.39 -1.21 -11.21
CA GLU A 3 16.96 -0.77 -9.92
C GLU A 3 15.87 -0.41 -8.92
N ASN A 4 14.78 0.25 -9.37
CA ASN A 4 13.63 0.58 -8.53
C ASN A 4 12.92 -0.68 -8.01
N ILE A 5 12.76 -1.70 -8.87
CA ILE A 5 12.16 -2.98 -8.46
C ILE A 5 13.01 -3.62 -7.36
N LYS A 6 14.34 -3.65 -7.55
CA LYS A 6 15.26 -4.23 -6.57
C LYS A 6 15.16 -3.49 -5.24
N PHE A 7 15.26 -2.17 -5.26
CA PHE A 7 15.18 -1.34 -4.07
C PHE A 7 13.88 -1.58 -3.29
N ILE A 8 12.73 -1.54 -3.97
CA ILE A 8 11.44 -1.80 -3.33
C ILE A 8 11.36 -3.22 -2.74
N THR A 9 11.86 -4.23 -3.45
CA THR A 9 11.87 -5.61 -2.91
C THR A 9 12.81 -5.78 -1.71
N ASP A 10 13.97 -5.13 -1.74
CA ASP A 10 14.93 -5.12 -0.64
C ASP A 10 14.37 -4.40 0.60
N PHE A 11 13.56 -3.34 0.39
CA PHE A 11 12.84 -2.65 1.45
C PHE A 11 11.72 -3.50 2.05
N LEU A 12 10.83 -4.09 1.25
CA LEU A 12 9.64 -4.80 1.73
C LEU A 12 9.95 -6.11 2.45
N LYS A 13 10.98 -6.86 1.99
CA LYS A 13 11.40 -8.15 2.59
C LYS A 13 10.26 -9.16 2.78
N CYS A 14 9.35 -9.20 1.80
CA CYS A 14 8.22 -10.10 1.72
C CYS A 14 8.28 -10.95 0.44
N ASP A 15 7.42 -11.97 0.34
CA ASP A 15 7.25 -12.73 -0.90
C ASP A 15 6.65 -11.82 -1.97
N TYR A 16 7.16 -11.94 -3.20
CA TYR A 16 6.70 -11.14 -4.34
C TYR A 16 6.75 -11.94 -5.64
N GLU A 17 5.97 -11.50 -6.62
CA GLU A 17 6.02 -11.95 -8.00
C GLU A 17 6.20 -10.73 -8.90
N ILE A 18 7.15 -10.79 -9.84
CA ILE A 18 7.36 -9.72 -10.82
C ILE A 18 6.50 -10.05 -12.04
N LEU A 19 5.48 -9.23 -12.27
CA LEU A 19 4.64 -9.30 -13.45
C LEU A 19 5.15 -8.30 -14.49
N GLU A 20 5.58 -8.80 -15.65
CA GLU A 20 5.91 -7.94 -16.79
C GLU A 20 4.61 -7.52 -17.49
N GLY A 21 4.23 -6.24 -17.35
CA GLY A 21 3.06 -5.65 -17.99
C GLY A 21 3.43 -4.78 -19.21
N GLY A 22 2.49 -4.63 -20.14
CA GLY A 22 2.63 -3.79 -21.34
C GLY A 22 1.26 -3.40 -21.87
N LEU A 23 1.17 -2.17 -22.41
CA LEU A 23 -0.01 -1.34 -22.74
C LEU A 23 -1.18 -1.96 -23.52
N GLU A 24 -1.13 -3.25 -23.89
CA GLU A 24 -2.11 -3.85 -24.79
C GLU A 24 -3.13 -4.79 -24.12
N ASP A 25 -2.83 -5.38 -22.94
CA ASP A 25 -3.80 -6.24 -22.23
C ASP A 25 -3.46 -6.46 -20.73
N ASP A 26 -4.01 -5.62 -19.86
CA ASP A 26 -3.84 -5.72 -18.40
C ASP A 26 -4.76 -6.78 -17.75
N THR A 27 -5.58 -7.48 -18.55
CA THR A 27 -6.54 -8.48 -18.05
C THR A 27 -5.82 -9.56 -17.23
N LYS A 28 -4.64 -9.99 -17.69
CA LYS A 28 -3.84 -11.02 -17.02
C LYS A 28 -3.33 -10.58 -15.64
N ILE A 29 -2.93 -9.32 -15.49
CA ILE A 29 -2.51 -8.76 -14.19
C ILE A 29 -3.69 -8.80 -13.22
N MET A 30 -4.87 -8.39 -13.70
CA MET A 30 -6.08 -8.39 -12.87
C MET A 30 -6.59 -9.79 -12.55
N GLU A 31 -6.45 -10.75 -13.46
CA GLU A 31 -6.75 -12.17 -13.20
C GLU A 31 -5.81 -12.74 -12.13
N CYS A 32 -4.50 -12.55 -12.28
CA CYS A 32 -3.51 -12.94 -11.28
C CYS A 32 -3.83 -12.32 -9.90
N TYR A 33 -4.09 -11.01 -9.85
CA TYR A 33 -4.47 -10.34 -8.60
C TYR A 33 -5.72 -10.94 -7.96
N LYS A 34 -6.76 -11.26 -8.75
CA LYS A 34 -7.98 -11.90 -8.24
C LYS A 34 -7.70 -13.29 -7.67
N GLU A 35 -6.86 -14.09 -8.33
CA GLU A 35 -6.46 -15.41 -7.83
C GLU A 35 -5.71 -15.29 -6.49
N HIS A 36 -4.75 -14.36 -6.40
CA HIS A 36 -4.03 -14.10 -5.17
C HIS A 36 -4.92 -13.54 -4.07
N LEU A 37 -5.98 -12.78 -4.41
CA LEU A 37 -6.94 -12.26 -3.45
C LEU A 37 -7.76 -13.39 -2.83
N GLU A 38 -8.22 -14.34 -3.63
CA GLU A 38 -8.96 -15.52 -3.15
C GLU A 38 -8.08 -16.47 -2.33
N LYS A 39 -6.81 -16.62 -2.72
CA LYS A 39 -5.82 -17.38 -1.95
C LYS A 39 -5.49 -16.66 -0.63
N GLY A 40 -5.27 -15.36 -0.66
CA GLY A 40 -4.97 -14.52 0.49
C GLY A 40 -6.05 -14.56 1.57
N LYS A 41 -7.34 -14.55 1.17
CA LYS A 41 -8.46 -14.76 2.10
C LYS A 41 -8.38 -16.07 2.88
N LYS A 42 -7.85 -17.14 2.27
CA LYS A 42 -7.74 -18.47 2.89
C LYS A 42 -6.47 -18.61 3.74
N GLU A 43 -5.38 -17.99 3.29
CA GLU A 43 -4.04 -18.12 3.91
C GLU A 43 -3.71 -16.99 4.89
N GLY A 44 -4.54 -15.95 4.98
CA GLY A 44 -4.39 -14.85 5.93
C GLY A 44 -3.46 -13.72 5.46
N TYR A 45 -3.34 -13.51 4.14
CA TYR A 45 -2.59 -12.39 3.57
C TYR A 45 -3.46 -11.55 2.61
N THR A 46 -3.07 -10.31 2.36
CA THR A 46 -3.71 -9.44 1.34
C THR A 46 -2.67 -9.11 0.27
N PRO A 47 -2.90 -9.47 -1.02
CA PRO A 47 -1.97 -9.11 -2.08
C PRO A 47 -2.02 -7.61 -2.36
N LEU A 48 -0.89 -7.03 -2.76
CA LEU A 48 -0.77 -5.65 -3.22
C LEU A 48 -0.13 -5.64 -4.61
N ILE A 49 -0.68 -4.81 -5.50
CA ILE A 49 -0.03 -4.49 -6.78
C ILE A 49 0.82 -3.25 -6.54
N ILE A 50 2.11 -3.35 -6.81
CA ILE A 50 3.04 -2.22 -6.69
C ILE A 50 3.56 -1.89 -8.07
N ILE A 51 3.36 -0.65 -8.50
CA ILE A 51 3.95 -0.11 -9.72
C ILE A 51 5.25 0.58 -9.29
N PRO A 52 6.43 0.07 -9.69
CA PRO A 52 7.70 0.68 -9.34
C PRO A 52 7.83 2.02 -10.07
N THR A 53 7.78 3.11 -9.33
CA THR A 53 7.98 4.47 -9.85
C THR A 53 9.13 5.16 -9.10
N ASP A 54 9.73 6.16 -9.73
CA ASP A 54 10.77 6.97 -9.08
C ASP A 54 10.20 7.66 -7.83
N ILE A 55 8.97 8.18 -7.91
CA ILE A 55 8.27 8.82 -6.78
C ILE A 55 8.12 7.86 -5.59
N LEU A 56 7.77 6.59 -5.83
CA LEU A 56 7.66 5.61 -4.74
C LEU A 56 9.03 5.30 -4.12
N THR A 57 10.07 5.26 -4.95
CA THR A 57 11.45 5.01 -4.52
C THR A 57 11.92 6.16 -3.62
N GLU A 58 11.77 7.40 -4.09
CA GLU A 58 12.10 8.62 -3.32
C GLU A 58 11.32 8.68 -1.99
N ALA A 59 10.03 8.34 -2.00
CA ALA A 59 9.23 8.33 -0.77
C ALA A 59 9.72 7.29 0.25
N ILE A 60 10.20 6.13 -0.20
CA ILE A 60 10.78 5.11 0.67
C ILE A 60 12.15 5.55 1.20
N GLU A 61 12.98 6.20 0.36
CA GLU A 61 14.27 6.76 0.79
C GLU A 61 14.08 7.81 1.88
N MET A 62 13.17 8.78 1.68
CA MET A 62 12.82 9.78 2.69
C MET A 62 12.31 9.13 3.98
N PHE A 63 11.47 8.10 3.86
CA PHE A 63 10.98 7.36 5.03
C PHE A 63 12.11 6.69 5.82
N LEU A 64 13.10 6.12 5.15
CA LEU A 64 14.27 5.51 5.80
C LEU A 64 15.16 6.56 6.46
N GLU A 65 15.41 7.69 5.78
CA GLU A 65 16.18 8.82 6.30
C GLU A 65 15.53 9.45 7.55
N ASP A 66 14.22 9.70 7.50
CA ASP A 66 13.45 10.27 8.62
C ASP A 66 13.48 9.37 9.87
N ASN A 67 13.73 8.07 9.68
CA ASN A 67 13.82 7.08 10.75
C ASN A 67 15.26 6.65 11.09
N ASP A 68 16.28 7.27 10.50
CA ASP A 68 17.71 6.91 10.69
C ASP A 68 17.93 5.39 10.54
N CYS A 69 17.34 4.81 9.48
CA CYS A 69 17.28 3.37 9.27
C CYS A 69 17.87 2.98 7.92
N ASP A 70 18.80 2.02 7.92
CA ASP A 70 19.29 1.39 6.70
C ASP A 70 18.26 0.39 6.13
N ILE A 71 18.33 0.15 4.82
CA ILE A 71 17.44 -0.80 4.12
C ILE A 71 17.60 -2.24 4.64
N GLU A 72 18.78 -2.61 5.14
CA GLU A 72 19.05 -3.89 5.80
C GLU A 72 18.18 -4.13 7.04
N ASP A 73 17.75 -3.06 7.70
CA ASP A 73 16.95 -3.11 8.92
C ASP A 73 15.46 -2.74 8.71
N SER A 74 15.07 -2.47 7.46
CA SER A 74 13.71 -2.06 7.08
C SER A 74 12.60 -2.93 7.66
N LYS A 75 12.79 -4.26 7.71
CA LYS A 75 11.78 -5.20 8.22
C LYS A 75 11.47 -4.98 9.70
N LYS A 76 12.47 -4.58 10.50
CA LYS A 76 12.24 -4.25 11.91
C LYS A 76 11.41 -2.97 12.00
N LEU A 77 11.79 -1.93 11.26
CA LEU A 77 11.07 -0.66 11.21
C LEU A 77 9.61 -0.86 10.74
N ILE A 78 9.40 -1.61 9.66
CA ILE A 78 8.07 -1.95 9.13
C ILE A 78 7.24 -2.67 10.19
N ASN A 79 7.80 -3.66 10.90
CA ASN A 79 7.09 -4.36 11.96
C ASN A 79 6.71 -3.43 13.12
N GLU A 80 7.57 -2.49 13.51
CA GLU A 80 7.26 -1.49 14.53
C GLU A 80 6.07 -0.60 14.12
N TYR A 81 6.02 -0.18 12.86
CA TYR A 81 4.88 0.57 12.32
C TYR A 81 3.60 -0.28 12.24
N ILE A 82 3.71 -1.56 11.85
CA ILE A 82 2.58 -2.49 11.84
C ILE A 82 2.02 -2.65 13.25
N GLU A 83 2.86 -2.87 14.26
CA GLU A 83 2.39 -2.97 15.65
C GLU A 83 1.73 -1.67 16.12
N LYS A 84 2.34 -0.50 15.88
CA LYS A 84 1.74 0.81 16.20
C LYS A 84 0.39 1.00 15.51
N SER A 85 0.25 0.58 14.25
CA SER A 85 -0.99 0.75 13.49
C SER A 85 -2.17 -0.05 14.04
N LYS A 86 -1.94 -1.11 14.81
CA LYS A 86 -3.03 -1.89 15.44
C LYS A 86 -3.75 -1.10 16.54
N GLU A 87 -3.10 -0.08 17.09
CA GLU A 87 -3.69 0.83 18.07
C GLU A 87 -4.53 1.93 17.41
N VAL A 88 -4.44 2.07 16.09
CA VAL A 88 -5.11 3.11 15.30
C VAL A 88 -6.39 2.55 14.69
N ASP A 89 -7.55 3.15 15.02
CA ASP A 89 -8.74 2.98 14.20
C ASP A 89 -8.55 3.82 12.93
N TYR A 90 -8.33 3.13 11.80
CA TYR A 90 -8.03 3.80 10.53
C TYR A 90 -9.16 4.74 10.06
N LYS A 91 -10.41 4.47 10.45
CA LYS A 91 -11.54 5.35 10.08
C LYS A 91 -11.50 6.62 10.89
N ASP A 92 -11.24 6.51 12.19
CA ASP A 92 -11.09 7.69 13.06
C ASP A 92 -9.87 8.51 12.64
N TYR A 93 -8.75 7.85 12.33
CA TYR A 93 -7.54 8.50 11.84
C TYR A 93 -7.80 9.24 10.53
N LEU A 94 -8.39 8.58 9.53
CA LEU A 94 -8.73 9.24 8.27
C LEU A 94 -9.71 10.38 8.52
N HIS A 95 -10.77 10.19 9.32
CA HIS A 95 -11.74 11.25 9.58
C HIS A 95 -11.11 12.51 10.20
N GLN A 96 -10.11 12.34 11.08
CA GLN A 96 -9.39 13.44 11.73
C GLN A 96 -8.38 14.14 10.81
N ASN A 97 -7.75 13.41 9.90
CA ASN A 97 -6.59 13.90 9.14
C ASN A 97 -6.83 14.01 7.63
N ILE A 98 -8.02 13.68 7.12
CA ILE A 98 -8.27 13.60 5.67
C ILE A 98 -8.02 14.93 4.93
N GLU A 99 -8.25 16.06 5.60
CA GLU A 99 -8.01 17.40 5.02
C GLU A 99 -6.51 17.77 4.98
N ASP A 100 -5.68 17.11 5.79
CA ASP A 100 -4.21 17.25 5.75
C ASP A 100 -3.58 16.26 4.77
N ILE A 101 -4.30 15.18 4.42
CA ILE A 101 -3.82 14.11 3.52
C ILE A 101 -4.19 14.41 2.06
N TYR A 102 -5.38 14.99 1.82
CA TYR A 102 -5.88 15.28 0.48
C TYR A 102 -6.24 16.75 0.33
N ASP A 103 -5.88 17.34 -0.81
CA ASP A 103 -6.24 18.73 -1.13
C ASP A 103 -7.60 18.85 -1.85
N ASP A 104 -8.11 17.75 -2.41
CA ASP A 104 -9.34 17.73 -3.21
C ASP A 104 -10.58 17.62 -2.32
N LYS A 105 -11.30 18.74 -2.19
CA LYS A 105 -12.52 18.85 -1.39
C LYS A 105 -13.64 17.90 -1.83
N GLU A 106 -13.79 17.64 -3.12
CA GLU A 106 -14.83 16.74 -3.62
C GLU A 106 -14.50 15.29 -3.22
N TYR A 107 -13.24 14.90 -3.39
CA TYR A 107 -12.74 13.59 -3.01
C TYR A 107 -12.80 13.34 -1.48
N ILE A 108 -12.46 14.34 -0.68
CA ILE A 108 -12.58 14.30 0.79
C ILE A 108 -14.03 14.01 1.20
N GLU A 109 -15.01 14.69 0.58
CA GLU A 109 -16.42 14.49 0.87
C GLU A 109 -16.92 13.09 0.47
N GLU A 110 -16.45 12.53 -0.64
CA GLU A 110 -16.77 11.15 -1.03
C GLU A 110 -16.24 10.12 -0.04
N ILE A 111 -14.99 10.27 0.39
CA ILE A 111 -14.39 9.39 1.39
C ILE A 111 -15.15 9.52 2.72
N LYS A 112 -15.44 10.74 3.19
CA LYS A 112 -16.22 10.97 4.41
C LYS A 112 -17.60 10.29 4.36
N LYS A 113 -18.29 10.31 3.21
CA LYS A 113 -19.57 9.61 2.99
C LYS A 113 -19.43 8.09 3.05
N SER A 114 -18.33 7.53 2.55
CA SER A 114 -18.09 6.08 2.56
C SER A 114 -18.03 5.49 3.96
N PHE A 115 -17.62 6.28 4.97
CA PHE A 115 -17.56 5.88 6.37
C PHE A 115 -18.93 5.87 7.08
N SER A 116 -19.95 6.50 6.49
CA SER A 116 -21.29 6.50 7.07
C SER A 116 -21.91 5.08 7.02
N PRO A 117 -22.49 4.57 8.12
CA PRO A 117 -23.08 3.23 8.17
C PRO A 117 -24.26 3.02 7.21
N TYR A 118 -24.75 4.07 6.55
CA TYR A 118 -25.85 4.04 5.60
C TYR A 118 -25.42 3.85 4.13
N SER A 119 -24.12 3.77 3.82
CA SER A 119 -23.60 3.63 2.46
C SER A 119 -23.65 2.20 1.89
N ARG A 120 -23.88 1.17 2.74
CA ARG A 120 -24.07 -0.22 2.30
C ARG A 120 -25.52 -0.55 1.99
N ARG A 121 -26.05 0.03 0.91
CA ARG A 121 -27.24 -0.48 0.23
C ARG A 121 -27.07 -0.38 -1.27
N PHE A 122 -26.25 -1.27 -1.84
CA PHE A 122 -26.39 -1.75 -3.21
C PHE A 122 -25.97 -3.21 -3.23
#